data_AF-A0A524KCG6-F1
#
_entry.id   AF-A0A524KCG6-F1
#
_cell.length_a   1.000
_cell.length_b   1.000
_cell.length_c   1.000
_cell.angle_alpha   90.00
_cell.angle_beta   90.00
_cell.angle_gamma   90.00
#
_symmetry.space_group_name_H-M   'P 1'
#
loop_
_entity.id
_entity.type
_entity.pdbx_description
1 polymer ?
#
loop_
_entity_poly.entity_id
_entity_poly.type
_entity_poly.pdbx_seq_one_letter_code
_entity_poly.pdbx_strand_id
1 'polypeptide(L)'
;MNDYIGLASSFAYLGIILLIAMKLEKLPYELSRKFVHIMAANWWFIASYAFKSPWVASIVPLFFVIFNLVTFFLGKLPAINRQLDGRNFGTIYYALSTLFLTYISFQPGSSLLIGGIGLLVMGYGDGLASLV
;
A
#
# COMPACT_ATOMS: atom_id res chain seq x y z
N MET A 1 -3.68 -5.14 -20.35
CA MET A 1 -2.23 -4.87 -20.57
C MET A 1 -1.49 -6.19 -20.47
N ASN A 2 -0.23 -6.29 -20.89
CA ASN A 2 0.56 -7.49 -20.58
C ASN A 2 0.86 -7.51 -19.07
N ASP A 3 0.66 -8.63 -18.40
CA ASP A 3 0.82 -8.77 -16.95
C ASP A 3 2.21 -8.32 -16.47
N TYR A 4 3.25 -8.57 -17.27
CA TYR A 4 4.62 -8.12 -17.00
C TYR A 4 4.76 -6.59 -16.97
N ILE A 5 4.07 -5.89 -17.87
CA ILE A 5 4.08 -4.42 -17.91
C ILE A 5 3.30 -3.89 -16.70
N GLY A 6 2.22 -4.56 -16.31
CA GLY A 6 1.48 -4.24 -15.09
C GLY A 6 2.32 -4.35 -13.83
N LEU A 7 3.09 -5.44 -13.69
CA LEU A 7 4.01 -5.64 -12.58
C LEU A 7 5.11 -4.57 -12.57
N ALA A 8 5.77 -4.35 -13.72
CA ALA A 8 6.84 -3.35 -13.83
C ALA A 8 6.35 -1.95 -13.44
N SER A 9 5.19 -1.51 -13.97
CA SER A 9 4.59 -0.22 -13.63
C SER A 9 4.20 -0.12 -12.16
N SER A 10 3.68 -1.20 -11.57
CA SER A 10 3.31 -1.25 -10.14
C SER A 10 4.51 -1.10 -9.22
N PHE A 11 5.60 -1.85 -9.49
CA PHE A 11 6.82 -1.75 -8.71
C PHE A 11 7.52 -0.42 -8.90
N ALA A 12 7.55 0.12 -10.13
CA ALA A 12 8.07 1.45 -10.38
C ALA A 12 7.29 2.52 -9.59
N TYR A 13 5.96 2.46 -9.59
CA TYR A 13 5.11 3.37 -8.84
C TYR A 13 5.37 3.31 -7.33
N LEU A 14 5.34 2.11 -6.73
CA LEU A 14 5.61 1.95 -5.30
C LEU A 14 7.05 2.37 -4.94
N GLY A 15 8.03 2.06 -5.79
CA GLY A 15 9.41 2.50 -5.62
C GLY A 15 9.54 4.02 -5.59
N ILE A 16 8.86 4.73 -6.51
CA ILE A 16 8.84 6.19 -6.54
C ILE A 16 8.21 6.75 -5.26
N ILE A 17 7.08 6.20 -4.80
CA ILE A 17 6.43 6.63 -3.55
C ILE A 17 7.38 6.47 -2.38
N LEU A 18 8.06 5.33 -2.26
CA LEU A 18 9.01 5.07 -1.18
C LEU A 18 10.19 6.05 -1.22
N LEU A 19 10.74 6.33 -2.40
CA LEU A 19 11.82 7.32 -2.55
C LEU A 19 11.36 8.73 -2.14
N ILE A 20 10.13 9.11 -2.48
CA ILE A 20 9.55 10.38 -2.03
C ILE A 20 9.38 10.35 -0.51
N ALA A 21 8.82 9.28 0.06
CA ALA A 21 8.62 9.14 1.50
C ALA A 21 9.95 9.25 2.29
N MET A 22 11.04 8.68 1.77
CA MET A 22 12.38 8.85 2.35
C MET A 22 12.86 10.31 2.33
N LYS A 23 12.53 11.08 1.28
CA LYS A 23 12.83 12.53 1.25
C LYS A 23 11.95 13.33 2.22
N LEU A 24 10.74 12.84 2.50
CA LEU A 24 9.81 13.41 3.47
C LEU A 24 10.14 13.03 4.92
N GLU A 25 11.22 12.28 5.17
CA GLU A 25 11.62 11.85 6.52
C GLU A 25 11.91 13.02 7.48
N LYS A 26 12.22 14.20 6.94
CA LYS A 26 12.40 15.45 7.72
C LYS A 26 11.08 16.04 8.23
N LEU A 27 9.93 15.60 7.71
CA LEU A 27 8.60 16.00 8.16
C LEU A 27 8.16 15.17 9.37
N PRO A 28 7.11 15.58 10.09
CA PRO A 28 6.52 14.77 11.15
C PRO A 28 6.23 13.36 10.65
N TYR A 29 6.59 12.37 11.46
CA TYR A 29 6.44 10.94 11.14
C TYR A 29 5.03 10.60 10.65
N GLU A 30 4.00 11.16 11.29
CA GLU A 30 2.61 10.96 10.87
C GLU A 30 2.34 11.42 9.44
N LEU A 31 2.92 12.54 9.00
CA LEU A 31 2.69 13.09 7.67
C LEU A 31 3.33 12.20 6.60
N SER A 32 4.55 11.72 6.86
CA SER A 32 5.23 10.73 6.00
C SER A 32 4.42 9.43 5.89
N ARG A 33 3.95 8.89 7.03
CA ARG A 33 3.11 7.68 7.05
C ARG A 33 1.83 7.85 6.25
N LYS A 34 1.10 8.95 6.47
CA LYS A 34 -0.17 9.26 5.79
C LYS A 34 0.02 9.39 4.28
N PHE A 35 1.09 10.07 3.86
CA PHE A 35 1.46 10.16 2.45
C PHE A 35 1.61 8.76 1.82
N VAL A 36 2.35 7.86 2.48
CA VAL A 36 2.54 6.49 1.99
C VAL A 36 1.20 5.73 1.91
N HIS A 37 0.32 5.85 2.90
CA HIS A 37 -0.97 5.12 2.91
C HIS A 37 -1.93 5.62 1.82
N ILE A 38 -2.02 6.93 1.61
CA ILE A 38 -2.87 7.50 0.55
C ILE A 38 -2.32 7.13 -0.83
N MET A 39 -1.01 7.26 -1.03
CA MET A 39 -0.40 6.97 -2.33
C MET A 39 -0.35 5.47 -2.62
N ALA A 40 -0.14 4.62 -1.61
CA ALA A 40 -0.27 3.18 -1.76
C ALA A 40 -1.69 2.77 -2.14
N ALA A 41 -2.72 3.46 -1.64
CA ALA A 41 -4.10 3.17 -2.04
C ALA A 41 -4.37 3.51 -3.52
N ASN A 42 -3.75 4.57 -4.04
CA ASN A 42 -3.87 4.97 -5.45
C ASN A 42 -3.25 3.96 -6.42
N TRP A 43 -2.39 3.04 -5.94
CA TRP A 43 -1.93 1.91 -6.76
C TRP A 43 -3.11 1.08 -7.31
N TRP A 44 -4.28 1.10 -6.65
CA TRP A 44 -5.48 0.43 -7.13
C TRP A 44 -5.88 0.79 -8.58
N PHE A 45 -5.68 2.04 -8.98
CA PHE A 45 -5.99 2.47 -10.36
C PHE A 45 -5.07 1.79 -11.39
N ILE A 46 -3.80 1.58 -11.03
CA ILE A 46 -2.86 0.81 -11.85
C ILE A 46 -3.29 -0.64 -11.87
N ALA A 47 -3.61 -1.21 -10.70
CA ALA A 47 -3.97 -2.63 -10.58
C ALA A 47 -5.21 -2.97 -11.42
N SER A 48 -6.29 -2.18 -11.29
CA SER A 48 -7.57 -2.39 -11.97
C SER A 48 -7.48 -2.25 -13.49
N TYR A 49 -6.56 -1.43 -14.00
CA TYR A 49 -6.31 -1.30 -15.44
C TYR A 49 -5.35 -2.37 -15.98
N ALA A 50 -4.32 -2.72 -15.19
CA ALA A 50 -3.21 -3.53 -15.66
C ALA A 50 -3.47 -5.04 -15.57
N PHE A 51 -4.10 -5.51 -14.49
CA PHE A 51 -4.23 -6.93 -14.17
C PHE A 51 -5.61 -7.48 -14.48
N LYS A 52 -5.66 -8.78 -14.76
CA LYS A 52 -6.92 -9.55 -14.89
C LYS A 52 -6.96 -10.79 -14.01
N SER A 53 -5.78 -11.32 -13.63
CA SER A 53 -5.66 -12.51 -12.79
C SER A 53 -5.54 -12.11 -11.30
N PRO A 54 -6.31 -12.72 -10.40
CA PRO A 54 -6.21 -12.46 -8.96
C PRO A 54 -4.86 -12.86 -8.38
N TRP A 55 -4.22 -13.87 -8.97
CA TRP A 55 -2.90 -14.34 -8.56
C TRP A 55 -1.82 -13.32 -8.88
N VAL A 56 -1.83 -12.79 -10.11
CA VAL A 56 -0.84 -11.81 -10.56
C VAL A 56 -1.02 -10.48 -9.84
N ALA A 57 -2.27 -10.01 -9.70
CA ALA A 57 -2.57 -8.77 -8.99
C ALA A 57 -2.12 -8.82 -7.51
N SER A 58 -2.19 -9.99 -6.88
CA SER A 58 -1.80 -10.19 -5.48
C SER A 58 -0.28 -10.21 -5.25
N ILE A 59 0.55 -10.37 -6.28
CA ILE A 59 2.02 -10.38 -6.12
C ILE A 59 2.51 -9.06 -5.54
N VAL A 60 1.97 -7.94 -6.02
CA VAL A 60 2.38 -6.60 -5.58
C VAL A 60 2.05 -6.34 -4.10
N PRO A 61 0.80 -6.51 -3.62
CA PRO A 61 0.49 -6.32 -2.21
C PRO A 61 1.13 -7.39 -1.32
N LEU A 62 1.38 -8.61 -1.82
CA LEU A 62 2.14 -9.62 -1.09
C LEU A 62 3.58 -9.15 -0.84
N PHE A 63 4.24 -8.60 -1.87
CA PHE A 63 5.56 -7.99 -1.69
C PHE A 63 5.51 -6.82 -0.70
N PHE A 64 4.45 -6.01 -0.76
CA PHE A 64 4.27 -4.91 0.19
C PHE A 64 4.10 -5.39 1.64
N VAL A 65 3.40 -6.51 1.87
CA VAL A 65 3.32 -7.16 3.21
C VAL A 65 4.70 -7.59 3.68
N ILE A 66 5.45 -8.32 2.84
CA ILE A 66 6.80 -8.79 3.18
C ILE A 66 7.71 -7.60 3.50
N PHE A 67 7.66 -6.55 2.68
CA PHE A 67 8.43 -5.33 2.89
C PHE A 67 8.09 -4.65 4.23
N ASN A 68 6.81 -4.53 4.56
CA ASN A 68 6.38 -3.94 5.84
C ASN A 68 6.78 -4.80 7.04
N LEU A 69 6.69 -6.13 6.94
CA LEU A 69 7.17 -7.04 7.98
C LEU A 69 8.68 -6.93 8.17
N VAL A 70 9.45 -6.98 7.09
CA VAL A 70 10.91 -6.88 7.13
C VAL A 70 11.36 -5.55 7.73
N THR A 71 10.74 -4.43 7.32
CA THR A 71 11.08 -3.10 7.86
C THR A 71 10.64 -2.92 9.30
N PHE A 72 9.55 -3.56 9.73
CA PHE A 72 9.11 -3.64 11.13
C PHE A 72 10.12 -4.39 12.00
N PHE A 73 10.62 -5.55 11.56
CA PHE A 73 11.60 -6.33 12.32
C PHE A 73 13.01 -5.74 12.30
N LEU A 74 13.41 -5.08 11.21
CA LEU A 74 14.76 -4.50 11.08
C LEU A 74 14.92 -3.12 11.73
N GLY A 75 13.84 -2.37 11.95
CA GLY A 75 13.91 -1.01 12.50
C GLY A 75 14.66 0.02 11.63
N LYS A 76 14.94 -0.31 10.35
CA LYS A 76 15.87 0.42 9.47
C LYS A 76 15.24 1.52 8.59
N LEU A 77 14.02 1.98 8.88
CA LEU A 77 13.40 3.12 8.19
C LEU A 77 12.72 4.06 9.19
N PRO A 78 13.40 5.11 9.69
CA PRO A 78 12.80 6.08 10.62
C PRO A 78 11.58 6.81 10.01
N ALA A 79 11.54 6.98 8.69
CA ALA A 79 10.37 7.49 7.95
C ALA A 79 9.08 6.65 8.11
N ILE A 80 9.21 5.36 8.47
CA ILE A 80 8.11 4.39 8.66
C ILE A 80 8.06 3.83 10.10
N ASN A 81 9.15 3.93 10.87
CA ASN A 81 9.30 3.30 12.19
C ASN A 81 10.16 4.14 13.14
N ARG A 82 9.85 5.42 13.36
CA ARG A 82 10.59 6.17 14.39
C ARG A 82 10.19 5.68 15.78
N GLN A 83 11.19 5.12 16.48
CA GLN A 83 11.19 4.79 17.91
C GLN A 83 10.67 5.97 18.73
N LEU A 84 9.62 5.74 19.54
CA LEU A 84 9.62 6.07 20.98
C LEU A 84 8.36 5.58 21.73
N ASP A 85 7.18 5.40 21.11
CA ASP A 85 5.94 5.15 21.91
C ASP A 85 4.95 4.08 21.41
N GLY A 86 5.37 3.14 20.57
CA GLY A 86 4.53 1.97 20.28
C GLY A 86 4.82 1.34 18.93
N ARG A 87 5.01 0.03 18.93
CA ARG A 87 5.03 -0.78 17.70
C ARG A 87 3.66 -0.68 17.04
N ASN A 88 3.50 0.24 16.09
CA ASN A 88 2.22 0.43 15.41
C ASN A 88 2.08 -0.63 14.31
N PHE A 89 1.35 -1.69 14.63
CA PHE A 89 1.02 -2.77 13.69
C PHE A 89 0.10 -2.33 12.54
N GLY A 90 -0.37 -1.07 12.55
CA GLY A 90 -1.26 -0.51 11.53
C GLY A 90 -0.71 -0.64 10.11
N THR A 91 0.60 -0.50 9.90
CA THR A 91 1.22 -0.66 8.56
C THR A 91 1.17 -2.10 8.06
N ILE A 92 1.32 -3.08 8.98
CA ILE A 92 1.22 -4.50 8.67
C ILE A 92 -0.24 -4.87 8.38
N TYR A 93 -1.18 -4.43 9.21
CA TYR A 93 -2.61 -4.68 8.98
C TYR A 93 -3.11 -4.02 7.69
N TYR A 94 -2.66 -2.80 7.39
CA TYR A 94 -2.96 -2.13 6.13
C TYR A 94 -2.46 -2.94 4.92
N ALA A 95 -1.22 -3.43 4.97
CA ALA A 95 -0.68 -4.25 3.89
C ALA A 95 -1.43 -5.58 3.73
N LEU A 96 -1.76 -6.25 4.83
CA LEU A 96 -2.54 -7.50 4.82
C LEU A 96 -3.95 -7.29 4.26
N SER A 97 -4.64 -6.23 4.70
CA SER A 97 -5.96 -5.85 4.19
C SER A 97 -5.92 -5.54 2.70
N THR A 98 -4.88 -4.83 2.23
CA THR A 98 -4.66 -4.53 0.81
C THR A 98 -4.50 -5.82 0.00
N LEU A 99 -3.73 -6.79 0.49
CA LEU A 99 -3.58 -8.10 -0.15
C LEU A 99 -4.91 -8.85 -0.22
N PHE A 100 -5.64 -8.93 0.88
CA PHE A 100 -6.89 -9.68 0.95
C PHE A 100 -7.97 -9.06 0.05
N LEU A 101 -8.14 -7.73 0.10
CA LEU A 101 -9.06 -7.00 -0.76
C LEU A 101 -8.69 -7.16 -2.23
N THR A 102 -7.40 -7.08 -2.57
CA THR A 102 -6.95 -7.30 -3.96
C THR A 102 -7.29 -8.70 -4.43
N TYR A 103 -6.94 -9.74 -3.65
CA TYR A 103 -7.18 -11.12 -4.05
C TYR A 103 -8.67 -11.41 -4.28
N ILE A 104 -9.54 -10.96 -3.37
CA ILE A 104 -11.00 -11.16 -3.48
C ILE A 104 -11.57 -10.41 -4.66
N SER A 105 -11.19 -9.14 -4.84
CA SER A 105 -11.82 -8.27 -5.83
C SER A 105 -11.50 -8.66 -7.28
N PHE A 106 -10.38 -9.34 -7.49
CA PHE A 106 -10.00 -9.88 -8.79
C PHE A 106 -10.49 -11.32 -9.03
N GLN A 107 -11.22 -11.93 -8.09
CA GLN A 107 -11.85 -13.24 -8.36
C GLN A 107 -12.91 -13.14 -9.46
N PRO A 108 -13.09 -14.20 -10.27
CA PRO A 108 -14.16 -14.24 -11.26
C PRO A 108 -15.53 -13.97 -10.63
N GLY A 109 -16.30 -13.04 -11.20
CA GLY A 109 -17.61 -12.64 -10.69
C GLY A 109 -17.61 -11.60 -9.56
N SER A 110 -16.44 -11.18 -9.08
CA SER A 110 -16.32 -10.09 -8.10
C SER A 110 -16.28 -8.71 -8.77
N SER A 111 -16.73 -7.69 -8.04
CA SER A 111 -16.70 -6.31 -8.52
C SER A 111 -15.42 -5.60 -8.09
N LEU A 112 -14.57 -5.27 -9.06
CA LEU A 112 -13.38 -4.43 -8.85
C LEU A 112 -13.73 -3.05 -8.26
N LEU A 113 -14.95 -2.56 -8.51
CA LEU A 113 -15.40 -1.28 -7.98
C LEU A 113 -15.61 -1.34 -6.45
N ILE A 114 -16.19 -2.43 -5.95
CA ILE A 114 -16.38 -2.63 -4.50
C ILE A 114 -15.03 -2.76 -3.81
N GLY A 115 -14.11 -3.54 -4.39
CA GLY A 115 -12.74 -3.67 -3.93
C GLY A 115 -11.99 -2.35 -3.85
N GLY A 116 -12.09 -1.56 -4.91
CA GLY A 116 -11.47 -0.25 -5.01
C GLY A 116 -11.99 0.73 -3.98
N ILE A 117 -13.31 0.79 -3.79
CA ILE A 117 -13.89 1.63 -2.75
C ILE A 117 -13.37 1.21 -1.38
N GLY A 118 -13.36 -0.09 -1.06
CA GLY A 118 -12.85 -0.57 0.23
C GLY A 118 -11.39 -0.18 0.47
N LEU A 119 -10.53 -0.33 -0.53
CA LEU A 119 -9.10 -0.03 -0.42
C LEU A 119 -8.84 1.49 -0.37
N LEU A 120 -9.56 2.27 -1.17
CA LEU A 120 -9.47 3.74 -1.15
C LEU A 120 -10.01 4.31 0.17
N VAL A 121 -11.15 3.83 0.68
CA VAL A 121 -11.67 4.25 1.99
C VAL A 121 -10.69 3.90 3.10
N MET A 122 -10.03 2.75 3.05
CA MET A 122 -8.99 2.38 4.01
C MET A 122 -7.78 3.34 3.94
N GLY A 123 -7.27 3.65 2.74
CA GLY A 123 -6.11 4.53 2.57
C GLY A 123 -6.37 6.00 2.85
N TYR A 124 -7.49 6.53 2.35
CA TYR A 124 -7.90 7.92 2.55
C TYR A 124 -8.52 8.14 3.93
N GLY A 125 -9.25 7.16 4.47
CA GLY A 125 -9.85 7.23 5.79
C GLY A 125 -8.80 7.36 6.89
N ASP A 126 -7.77 6.49 6.89
CA ASP A 126 -6.64 6.62 7.83
C ASP A 126 -5.86 7.92 7.63
N GLY A 127 -5.74 8.38 6.37
CA GLY A 127 -5.07 9.63 6.03
C GLY A 127 -5.79 10.90 6.51
N LEU A 128 -7.13 10.92 6.42
CA LEU A 128 -7.97 12.11 6.65
C LEU A 128 -8.57 12.17 8.05
N ALA A 129 -8.67 11.06 8.79
CA ALA A 129 -9.27 10.99 10.13
C ALA A 129 -8.60 11.87 11.21
N SER A 130 -7.48 12.52 10.88
CA SER A 130 -6.72 13.39 11.79
C SER A 130 -6.80 14.88 11.44
N LEU A 131 -7.60 15.25 10.44
CA LEU A 131 -7.85 16.65 10.05
C LEU A 131 -8.97 17.32 10.86
N VAL A 132 -9.67 16.55 11.70
CA VAL A 132 -10.78 17.00 12.54
C VAL A 132 -10.52 16.57 13.98
#